data_AF-A0A524IB84-F1
#
_entry.id   AF-A0A524IB84-F1
#
_cell.length_a   1.000
_cell.length_b   1.000
_cell.length_c   1.000
_cell.angle_alpha   90.00
_cell.angle_beta   90.00
_cell.angle_gamma   90.00
#
_symmetry.space_group_name_H-M   'P 1'
#
loop_
_entity.id
_entity.type
_entity.pdbx_description
1 polymer ?
#
loop_
_entity_poly.entity_id
_entity_poly.type
_entity_poly.pdbx_seq_one_letter_code
_entity_poly.pdbx_strand_id
1 'polypeptide(L)'
;MARAKGKPAAVKPAPAKPGDTAPAGKEGIAAAFARNPSRKVAKEMLVLELRRLRAMFTEISERYVANAEGEIAAVIDAVEGKSLPVARVERMLEVVRALSVKPRKGRRKDLARIETTAATLRKEIGE
;
A
#
# COMPACT_ATOMS: atom_id res chain seq x y z
N MET A 1 -26.04 23.08 78.84
CA MET A 1 -26.70 22.75 77.56
C MET A 1 -26.67 23.97 76.64
N ALA A 2 -26.32 23.73 75.37
CA ALA A 2 -26.41 24.54 74.15
C ALA A 2 -26.24 26.09 74.20
N ARG A 3 -25.09 26.58 73.70
CA ARG A 3 -24.92 27.93 73.13
C ARG A 3 -25.28 27.90 71.65
N ALA A 4 -26.27 28.68 71.22
CA ALA A 4 -26.47 29.05 69.81
C ALA A 4 -26.12 30.53 69.64
N LYS A 5 -24.91 30.80 69.11
CA LYS A 5 -24.43 32.13 68.73
C LYS A 5 -24.81 32.41 67.27
N GLY A 6 -25.22 33.66 67.03
CA GLY A 6 -25.76 34.15 65.77
C GLY A 6 -24.83 34.04 64.56
N LYS A 7 -25.48 34.00 63.39
CA LYS A 7 -24.90 34.09 62.05
C LYS A 7 -24.10 35.39 61.85
N PRO A 8 -22.96 35.31 61.17
CA PRO A 8 -22.59 36.30 60.17
C PRO A 8 -22.63 35.69 58.77
N ALA A 9 -23.08 36.50 57.81
CA ALA A 9 -23.22 36.14 56.40
C ALA A 9 -21.85 35.80 55.77
N ALA A 10 -21.78 34.66 55.09
CA ALA A 10 -20.62 34.28 54.29
C ALA A 10 -20.74 34.90 52.88
N VAL A 11 -19.74 35.73 52.58
CA VAL A 11 -19.51 36.46 51.34
C VAL A 11 -19.40 35.50 50.15
N LYS A 12 -20.12 35.78 49.06
CA LYS A 12 -19.93 35.10 47.76
C LYS A 12 -18.52 35.37 47.25
N PRO A 13 -17.73 34.35 46.85
CA PRO A 13 -16.48 34.60 46.16
C PRO A 13 -16.76 35.19 44.78
N ALA A 14 -16.07 36.28 44.45
CA ALA A 14 -16.12 36.95 43.16
C ALA A 14 -15.64 36.03 42.02
N PRO A 15 -16.12 36.22 40.78
CA PRO A 15 -15.63 35.44 39.63
C PRO A 15 -14.14 35.70 39.42
N ALA A 16 -13.37 34.62 39.31
CA ALA A 16 -11.95 34.66 38.99
C ALA A 16 -11.74 35.41 37.68
N LYS A 17 -10.82 36.39 37.69
CA LYS A 17 -10.44 37.19 36.52
C LYS A 17 -9.88 36.27 35.43
N PRO A 18 -10.25 36.48 34.15
CA PRO A 18 -9.65 35.79 33.02
C PRO A 18 -8.31 36.45 32.70
N GLY A 19 -7.22 35.72 32.94
CA GLY A 19 -5.87 36.18 32.60
C GLY A 19 -4.91 35.96 33.76
N ASP A 20 -4.26 34.80 33.75
CA ASP A 20 -2.81 34.66 34.00
C ASP A 20 -2.41 33.19 33.81
N THR A 21 -2.08 32.90 32.55
CA THR A 21 -1.08 31.97 32.02
C THR A 21 -0.53 30.83 32.90
N ALA A 22 -0.69 29.61 32.40
CA ALA A 22 0.48 28.81 31.99
C ALA A 22 0.15 28.16 30.64
N PRO A 23 1.03 28.25 29.61
CA PRO A 23 0.85 27.41 28.44
C PRO A 23 0.98 25.97 28.94
N ALA A 24 -0.05 25.15 28.75
CA ALA A 24 0.06 23.69 28.83
C ALA A 24 0.95 23.24 27.65
N GLY A 25 2.23 23.58 27.76
CA GLY A 25 3.07 23.95 26.65
C GLY A 25 4.09 22.86 26.40
N LYS A 26 3.89 22.14 25.29
CA LYS A 26 4.91 21.40 24.53
C LYS A 26 5.59 20.20 25.23
N GLU A 27 5.93 20.27 26.52
CA GLU A 27 6.64 19.20 27.26
C GLU A 27 5.76 17.96 27.45
N GLY A 28 4.48 18.14 27.80
CA GLY A 28 3.53 17.02 27.94
C GLY A 28 3.20 16.32 26.62
N ILE A 29 3.27 17.06 25.51
CA ILE A 29 3.01 16.53 24.16
C ILE A 29 4.21 15.71 23.69
N ALA A 30 5.43 16.26 23.81
CA ALA A 30 6.67 15.54 23.50
C ALA A 30 6.83 14.28 24.35
N ALA A 31 6.53 14.35 25.65
CA ALA A 31 6.55 13.20 26.54
C ALA A 31 5.46 12.16 26.22
N ALA A 32 4.30 12.57 25.69
CA ALA A 32 3.26 11.65 25.24
C ALA A 32 3.68 10.89 23.97
N PHE A 33 4.37 11.54 23.04
CA PHE A 33 4.92 10.90 21.84
C PHE A 33 6.12 9.98 22.12
N ALA A 34 6.86 10.21 23.21
CA ALA A 34 7.97 9.36 23.65
C ALA A 34 7.50 8.07 24.37
N ARG A 35 6.22 7.95 24.72
CA ARG A 35 5.69 6.75 25.38
C ARG A 35 5.48 5.64 24.36
N ASN A 36 5.98 4.45 24.68
CA ASN A 36 5.68 3.27 23.90
C ASN A 36 4.16 3.05 23.87
N PRO A 37 3.57 2.80 22.68
CA PRO A 37 2.15 2.56 22.55
C PRO A 37 1.75 1.34 23.39
N SER A 38 0.56 1.38 23.99
CA SER A 38 0.02 0.18 24.64
C SER A 38 -0.08 -0.96 23.62
N ARG A 39 0.00 -2.21 24.07
CA ARG A 39 -0.07 -3.39 23.20
C ARG A 39 -1.28 -3.37 22.25
N LYS A 40 -2.42 -2.84 22.72
CA LYS A 40 -3.64 -2.68 21.91
C LYS A 40 -3.42 -1.67 20.78
N VAL A 41 -2.89 -0.49 21.09
CA VAL A 41 -2.59 0.56 20.10
C VAL A 41 -1.54 0.07 19.11
N ALA A 42 -0.48 -0.59 19.56
CA ALA A 42 0.54 -1.17 18.69
C ALA A 42 -0.04 -2.20 17.71
N LYS A 43 -0.96 -3.07 18.17
CA LYS A 43 -1.65 -4.03 17.32
C LYS A 43 -2.56 -3.34 16.29
N GLU A 44 -3.31 -2.32 16.70
CA GLU A 44 -4.17 -1.55 15.80
C GLU A 44 -3.37 -0.83 14.72
N MET A 45 -2.25 -0.20 15.09
CA MET A 45 -1.32 0.41 14.13
C MET A 45 -0.74 -0.62 13.15
N LEU A 46 -0.32 -1.79 13.64
CA LEU A 46 0.17 -2.88 12.76
C LEU A 46 -0.91 -3.34 11.77
N VAL A 47 -2.16 -3.47 12.21
CA VAL A 47 -3.27 -3.84 11.31
C VAL A 47 -3.48 -2.78 10.22
N LEU A 48 -3.39 -1.49 10.57
CA LEU A 48 -3.50 -0.41 9.58
C LEU A 48 -2.35 -0.44 8.57
N GLU A 49 -1.10 -0.63 9.03
CA GLU A 49 0.05 -0.75 8.13
C GLU A 49 -0.03 -2.01 7.25
N LEU A 50 -0.51 -3.14 7.77
CA LEU A 50 -0.72 -4.35 6.96
C LEU A 50 -1.84 -4.15 5.92
N ARG A 51 -2.91 -3.41 6.23
CA ARG A 51 -3.95 -3.04 5.26
C ARG A 51 -3.38 -2.16 4.17
N ARG A 52 -2.56 -1.17 4.54
CA ARG A 52 -1.85 -0.31 3.60
C ARG A 52 -0.91 -1.12 2.71
N LEU A 53 -0.11 -2.02 3.29
CA LEU A 53 0.77 -2.92 2.55
C LEU A 53 0.00 -3.77 1.55
N ARG A 54 -1.15 -4.32 1.95
CA ARG A 54 -2.03 -5.08 1.04
C ARG A 54 -2.54 -4.22 -0.11
N ALA A 55 -2.95 -2.98 0.15
CA ALA A 55 -3.39 -2.05 -0.90
C ALA A 55 -2.26 -1.74 -1.90
N MET A 56 -1.05 -1.42 -1.39
CA MET A 56 0.13 -1.18 -2.23
C MET A 56 0.49 -2.43 -3.06
N PHE A 57 0.43 -3.63 -2.47
CA PHE A 57 0.69 -4.87 -3.20
C PHE A 57 -0.30 -5.09 -4.35
N THR A 58 -1.60 -4.85 -4.12
CA THR A 58 -2.62 -4.94 -5.16
C THR A 58 -2.33 -3.96 -6.29
N GLU A 59 -2.08 -2.69 -5.99
CA GLU A 59 -1.80 -1.67 -7.02
C GLU A 59 -0.55 -2.02 -7.86
N ILE A 60 0.53 -2.47 -7.19
CA ILE A 60 1.75 -2.90 -7.88
C ILE A 60 1.45 -4.11 -8.78
N SER A 61 0.67 -5.07 -8.29
CA SER A 61 0.33 -6.29 -9.03
C SER A 61 -0.53 -5.97 -10.26
N GLU A 62 -1.51 -5.08 -10.12
CA GLU A 62 -2.36 -4.63 -11.22
C GLU A 62 -1.54 -3.92 -12.31
N ARG A 63 -0.66 -2.99 -11.93
CA ARG A 63 0.24 -2.33 -12.88
C ARG A 63 1.18 -3.32 -13.57
N TYR A 64 1.72 -4.28 -12.81
CA TYR A 64 2.57 -5.33 -13.36
C TYR A 64 1.83 -6.17 -14.40
N VAL A 65 0.61 -6.63 -14.07
CA VAL A 65 -0.23 -7.40 -15.00
C VAL A 65 -0.56 -6.57 -16.24
N ALA A 66 -0.98 -5.32 -16.09
CA ALA A 66 -1.29 -4.44 -17.21
C ALA A 66 -0.10 -4.23 -18.15
N ASN A 67 1.11 -4.06 -17.61
CA ASN A 67 2.32 -3.95 -18.42
C ASN A 67 2.62 -5.25 -19.18
N ALA A 68 2.55 -6.40 -18.51
CA ALA A 68 2.80 -7.69 -19.16
C ALA A 68 1.76 -8.01 -20.24
N GLU A 69 0.49 -7.72 -19.98
CA GLU A 69 -0.60 -7.85 -20.96
C GLU A 69 -0.40 -6.90 -22.14
N GLY A 70 0.03 -5.66 -21.89
CA GLY A 70 0.35 -4.69 -22.94
C GLY A 70 1.47 -5.16 -23.86
N GLU A 71 2.55 -5.74 -23.32
CA GLU A 71 3.63 -6.32 -24.13
C GLU A 71 3.15 -7.50 -24.98
N ILE A 72 2.29 -8.37 -24.43
CA ILE A 72 1.69 -9.48 -25.18
C ILE A 72 0.76 -8.95 -26.28
N ALA A 73 -0.07 -7.95 -25.98
CA ALA A 73 -0.95 -7.32 -26.95
C ALA A 73 -0.16 -6.70 -28.11
N ALA A 74 0.93 -5.98 -27.82
CA ALA A 74 1.80 -5.43 -28.86
C ALA A 74 2.40 -6.51 -29.77
N VAL A 75 2.79 -7.67 -29.20
CA VAL A 75 3.26 -8.82 -29.99
C VAL A 75 2.14 -9.36 -30.88
N ILE A 76 0.91 -9.49 -30.36
CA ILE A 76 -0.26 -9.95 -31.13
C ILE A 76 -0.53 -9.00 -32.29
N ASP A 77 -0.66 -7.70 -32.01
CA ASP A 77 -0.93 -6.67 -33.02
C ASP A 77 0.15 -6.66 -34.11
N ALA A 78 1.41 -6.84 -33.75
CA ALA A 78 2.51 -6.88 -34.70
C ALA A 78 2.50 -8.15 -35.57
N VAL A 79 2.04 -9.29 -35.05
CA VAL A 79 1.85 -10.53 -35.83
C VAL A 79 0.64 -10.43 -36.75
N GLU A 80 -0.46 -9.83 -36.29
CA GLU A 80 -1.67 -9.64 -37.10
C GLU A 80 -1.47 -8.59 -38.21
N GLY A 81 -0.71 -7.53 -37.92
CA GLY A 81 -0.48 -6.43 -38.85
C GLY A 81 0.64 -6.65 -39.88
N LYS A 82 1.51 -7.65 -39.71
CA LYS A 82 2.66 -7.90 -40.60
C LYS A 82 2.56 -9.27 -41.26
N SER A 83 2.85 -9.33 -42.56
CA SER A 83 3.10 -10.61 -43.22
C SER A 83 4.49 -11.12 -42.82
N LEU A 84 4.52 -12.14 -41.96
CA LEU A 84 5.76 -12.75 -41.48
C LEU A 84 6.09 -14.00 -42.33
N PRO A 85 7.38 -14.24 -42.66
CA PRO A 85 7.80 -15.48 -43.28
C PRO A 85 7.44 -16.69 -42.40
N VAL A 86 6.99 -17.79 -43.01
CA VAL A 86 6.55 -19.02 -42.29
C VAL A 86 7.61 -19.49 -41.28
N ALA A 87 8.88 -19.52 -41.69
CA ALA A 87 9.98 -19.95 -40.82
C ALA A 87 10.13 -19.09 -39.54
N ARG A 88 9.74 -17.81 -39.59
CA ARG A 88 9.75 -16.93 -38.41
C ARG A 88 8.59 -17.23 -37.49
N VAL A 89 7.40 -17.46 -38.05
CA VAL A 89 6.22 -17.88 -37.29
C VAL A 89 6.46 -19.22 -36.59
N GLU A 90 7.09 -20.18 -37.27
CA GLU A 90 7.45 -21.48 -36.69
C GLU A 90 8.37 -21.33 -35.47
N ARG A 91 9.45 -20.53 -35.57
CA ARG A 91 10.33 -20.24 -34.42
C ARG A 91 9.58 -19.59 -33.25
N MET A 92 8.70 -18.64 -33.54
CA MET A 92 7.88 -17.99 -32.52
C MET A 92 6.94 -19.00 -31.83
N LEU A 93 6.32 -19.91 -32.58
CA LEU A 93 5.49 -20.97 -32.03
C LEU A 93 6.28 -21.95 -31.16
N GLU A 94 7.50 -22.31 -31.54
CA GLU A 94 8.39 -23.14 -30.72
C GLU A 94 8.68 -22.49 -29.37
N VAL A 95 9.01 -21.19 -29.37
CA VAL A 95 9.26 -20.41 -28.15
C VAL A 95 8.03 -20.41 -27.23
N VAL A 96 6.83 -20.19 -27.76
CA VAL A 96 5.59 -20.22 -26.99
C VAL A 96 5.28 -21.62 -26.45
N ARG A 97 5.44 -22.66 -27.28
CA ARG A 97 5.14 -24.06 -26.89
C ARG A 97 6.13 -24.60 -25.87
N ALA A 98 7.37 -24.11 -25.85
CA ALA A 98 8.38 -24.46 -24.86
C ALA A 98 8.11 -23.80 -23.48
N LEU A 99 7.18 -22.84 -23.39
CA LEU A 99 6.89 -22.14 -22.16
C LEU A 99 6.25 -23.07 -21.12
N SER A 100 7.03 -23.41 -20.09
CA SER A 100 6.55 -24.21 -18.95
C SER A 100 6.13 -23.31 -17.79
N VAL A 101 4.82 -23.11 -17.64
CA VAL A 101 4.19 -22.34 -16.56
C VAL A 101 3.13 -23.16 -15.83
N LYS A 102 2.96 -22.94 -14.52
CA LYS A 102 1.94 -23.61 -13.70
C LYS A 102 1.01 -22.56 -13.07
N PRO A 103 -0.06 -22.11 -13.78
CA PRO A 103 -0.88 -20.97 -13.37
C PRO A 103 -1.41 -21.05 -11.94
N ARG A 104 -1.91 -22.22 -11.53
CA ARG A 104 -2.47 -22.46 -10.19
C ARG A 104 -1.46 -22.32 -9.05
N LYS A 105 -0.15 -22.33 -9.33
CA LYS A 105 0.90 -22.23 -8.31
C LYS A 105 1.32 -20.79 -7.99
N GLY A 106 0.94 -19.80 -8.80
CA GLY A 106 1.25 -18.39 -8.54
C GLY A 106 2.76 -18.10 -8.40
N ARG A 107 3.60 -18.80 -9.16
CA ARG A 107 5.06 -18.67 -9.02
C ARG A 107 5.53 -17.37 -9.68
N ARG A 108 6.21 -16.51 -8.92
CA ARG A 108 6.88 -15.31 -9.47
C ARG A 108 7.80 -15.62 -10.65
N LYS A 109 8.50 -16.76 -10.62
CA LYS A 109 9.36 -17.21 -11.73
C LYS A 109 8.59 -17.49 -13.02
N ASP A 110 7.33 -17.92 -12.92
CA ASP A 110 6.50 -18.18 -14.09
C ASP A 110 6.07 -16.87 -14.75
N LEU A 111 5.78 -15.82 -13.97
CA LEU A 111 5.50 -14.47 -14.49
C LEU A 111 6.71 -13.91 -15.24
N ALA A 112 7.91 -13.98 -14.66
CA ALA A 112 9.13 -13.53 -15.31
C ALA A 112 9.44 -14.30 -16.62
N ARG A 113 9.07 -15.59 -16.69
CA ARG A 113 9.20 -16.38 -17.92
C ARG A 113 8.27 -15.87 -19.01
N ILE A 114 7.02 -15.55 -18.69
CA ILE A 114 6.05 -14.99 -19.64
C ILE A 114 6.59 -13.67 -20.22
N GLU A 115 7.09 -12.76 -19.39
CA GLU A 115 7.70 -11.50 -19.84
C GLU A 115 8.90 -11.74 -20.76
N THR A 116 9.79 -12.65 -20.38
CA THR A 116 10.96 -13.01 -21.19
C THR A 116 10.55 -13.58 -22.54
N THR A 117 9.51 -14.42 -22.57
CA THR A 117 8.93 -14.97 -23.80
C THR A 117 8.38 -13.85 -24.69
N ALA A 118 7.56 -12.94 -24.16
CA ALA A 118 7.03 -11.81 -24.93
C ALA A 118 8.15 -10.94 -25.52
N ALA A 119 9.16 -10.59 -24.72
CA ALA A 119 10.32 -9.83 -25.19
C ALA A 119 11.13 -10.58 -26.27
N THR A 120 11.23 -11.91 -26.20
CA THR A 120 11.88 -12.72 -27.22
C THR A 120 11.10 -12.70 -28.53
N LEU A 121 9.77 -12.77 -28.46
CA LEU A 121 8.90 -12.70 -29.64
C LEU A 121 8.99 -11.33 -30.34
N ARG A 122 9.06 -10.23 -29.60
CA ARG A 122 9.27 -8.88 -30.20
C ARG A 122 10.56 -8.81 -31.00
N LYS A 123 11.66 -9.37 -30.46
CA LYS A 123 12.94 -9.45 -31.18
C LYS A 123 12.86 -10.25 -32.47
N GLU A 124 12.12 -11.36 -32.49
CA GLU A 124 11.91 -12.14 -33.73
C GLU A 124 11.12 -11.34 -34.77
N ILE A 125 10.15 -10.52 -34.34
CA ILE A 125 9.37 -9.65 -35.23
C ILE A 125 10.22 -8.48 -35.77
N GLY A 126 11.23 -8.04 -35.03
CA GLY A 126 12.11 -6.93 -35.39
C GLY A 126 11.70 -5.59 -34.77
N GLU A 127 11.05 -5.63 -33.61
CA GLU A 127 10.79 -4.50 -32.71
C GLU A 127 11.67 -4.60 -31.46
#